data_AF-A0A7C5T909-F1
#
_entry.id   AF-A0A7C5T909-F1
#
_cell.length_a   1.000
_cell.length_b   1.000
_cell.length_c   1.000
_cell.angle_alpha   90.00
_cell.angle_beta   90.00
_cell.angle_gamma   90.00
#
_symmetry.space_group_name_H-M   'P 1'
#
loop_
_entity.id
_entity.type
_entity.pdbx_description
1 polymer ?
#
loop_
_entity_poly.entity_id
_entity_poly.type
_entity_poly.pdbx_seq_one_letter_code
_entity_poly.pdbx_strand_id
1 'polypeptide(L)'
;MRKSETERKYKKELKRFDPILKEIFSKAAGKLISIATGEKIEEKLEDITGEIEFVKSLRPDLLFRAKEKIFHIEIQVQTDKTLPERMLIYSLAIKEKFGKKPIQIVLFVGKGKPPFSFFKDEFTLHKFIVVDMKKIDPDDFIKSKKPEEIIIGILAGKFKDKPEIIKNVKKRIVEIVKDEEEIAKYIDSISFLAGLF
;
A
#
# COMPACT_ATOMS: atom_id res chain seq x y z
N MET A 1 19.50 -2.42 -34.51
CA MET A 1 18.97 -1.66 -35.67
C MET A 1 19.33 -0.18 -35.53
N ARG A 2 20.05 0.42 -36.50
CA ARG A 2 20.37 1.86 -36.51
C ARG A 2 19.13 2.63 -37.00
N LYS A 3 18.61 3.58 -36.20
CA LYS A 3 17.55 4.51 -36.62
C LYS A 3 18.00 5.30 -37.86
N SER A 4 17.09 5.46 -38.84
CA SER A 4 17.39 6.14 -40.12
C SER A 4 17.75 7.61 -39.90
N GLU A 5 18.54 8.19 -40.79
CA GLU A 5 18.96 9.60 -40.68
C GLU A 5 17.76 10.56 -40.68
N THR A 6 16.70 10.20 -41.39
CA THR A 6 15.42 10.91 -41.43
C THR A 6 14.75 10.95 -40.06
N GLU A 7 14.68 9.82 -39.34
CA GLU A 7 14.14 9.77 -37.97
C GLU A 7 14.97 10.62 -36.99
N ARG A 8 16.30 10.64 -37.16
CA ARG A 8 17.19 11.45 -36.32
C ARG A 8 17.00 12.95 -36.58
N LYS A 9 16.81 13.34 -37.84
CA LYS A 9 16.55 14.74 -38.24
C LYS A 9 15.19 15.21 -37.73
N TYR A 10 14.15 14.40 -37.92
CA TYR A 10 12.80 14.68 -37.43
C TYR A 10 12.75 14.82 -35.90
N LYS A 11 13.45 13.94 -35.16
CA LYS A 11 13.53 14.01 -33.69
C LYS A 11 14.28 15.25 -33.19
N LYS A 12 15.26 15.76 -33.95
CA LYS A 12 15.96 17.02 -33.65
C LYS A 12 15.08 18.23 -33.91
N GLU A 13 14.30 18.22 -34.98
CA GLU A 13 13.33 19.28 -35.29
C GLU A 13 12.24 19.35 -34.22
N LEU A 14 11.63 18.22 -33.85
CA LEU A 14 10.63 18.14 -32.76
C LEU A 14 11.15 18.73 -31.44
N LYS A 15 12.40 18.46 -31.07
CA LYS A 15 13.02 19.05 -29.87
C LYS A 15 13.16 20.58 -29.94
N ARG A 16 13.32 21.14 -31.15
CA ARG A 16 13.39 22.60 -31.37
C ARG A 16 12.01 23.25 -31.39
N PHE A 17 10.97 22.52 -31.80
CA PHE A 17 9.58 23.00 -31.78
C PHE A 17 8.98 23.01 -30.37
N ASP A 18 9.45 22.14 -29.46
CA ASP A 18 8.88 21.97 -28.13
C ASP A 18 8.79 23.28 -27.29
N PRO A 19 9.82 24.16 -27.22
CA PRO A 19 9.70 25.43 -26.47
C PRO A 19 8.71 26.42 -27.10
N ILE A 20 8.67 26.50 -28.44
CA ILE A 20 7.75 27.40 -29.17
C ILE A 20 6.30 26.94 -28.95
N LEU A 21 6.05 25.63 -29.04
CA LEU A 21 4.74 25.05 -28.78
C LEU A 21 4.31 25.29 -27.33
N LYS A 22 5.20 25.11 -26.36
CA LYS A 22 4.92 25.39 -24.94
C LYS A 22 4.52 26.84 -24.71
N GLU A 23 5.21 27.79 -25.33
CA GLU A 23 4.87 29.21 -25.24
C GLU A 23 3.47 29.50 -25.83
N ILE A 24 3.17 28.96 -27.02
CA ILE A 24 1.86 29.12 -27.67
C ILE A 24 0.74 28.51 -26.80
N PHE A 25 0.94 27.30 -26.28
CA PHE A 25 -0.06 26.62 -25.44
C PHE A 25 -0.24 27.30 -24.08
N SER A 26 0.83 27.80 -23.46
CA SER A 26 0.74 28.55 -22.20
C SER A 26 -0.15 29.79 -22.35
N LYS A 27 0.01 30.56 -23.44
CA LYS A 27 -0.87 31.70 -23.76
C LYS A 27 -2.33 31.30 -23.99
N ALA A 28 -2.59 30.07 -24.43
CA ALA A 28 -3.93 29.54 -24.67
C ALA A 28 -4.51 28.70 -23.50
N ALA A 29 -3.76 28.54 -22.40
CA ALA A 29 -4.05 27.55 -21.36
C ALA A 29 -5.45 27.72 -20.75
N GLY A 30 -5.90 28.95 -20.46
CA GLY A 30 -7.22 29.21 -19.90
C GLY A 30 -8.36 28.65 -20.75
N LYS A 31 -8.31 28.88 -22.08
CA LYS A 31 -9.33 28.35 -23.00
C LYS A 31 -9.28 26.83 -23.08
N LEU A 32 -8.08 26.25 -23.09
CA LEU A 32 -7.88 24.80 -23.16
C LEU A 32 -8.43 24.12 -21.90
N ILE A 33 -8.14 24.66 -20.72
CA ILE A 33 -8.64 24.13 -19.45
C ILE A 33 -10.18 24.22 -19.42
N SER A 34 -10.77 25.35 -19.78
CA SER A 34 -12.23 25.49 -19.83
C SER A 34 -12.92 24.51 -20.78
N ILE A 35 -12.29 24.16 -21.89
CA ILE A 35 -12.81 23.12 -22.78
C ILE A 35 -12.73 21.74 -22.12
N ALA A 36 -11.62 21.44 -21.43
CA ALA A 36 -11.35 20.13 -20.86
C ALA A 36 -12.19 19.84 -19.60
N THR A 37 -12.37 20.83 -18.72
CA THR A 37 -13.07 20.68 -17.44
C THR A 37 -14.53 21.17 -17.49
N GLY A 38 -14.87 21.99 -18.50
CA GLY A 38 -16.16 22.70 -18.54
C GLY A 38 -16.22 23.91 -17.59
N GLU A 39 -15.16 24.18 -16.82
CA GLU A 39 -15.10 25.27 -15.86
C GLU A 39 -14.67 26.58 -16.54
N LYS A 40 -15.35 27.68 -16.23
CA LYS A 40 -14.91 29.02 -16.66
C LYS A 40 -13.88 29.54 -15.67
N ILE A 41 -12.64 29.69 -16.12
CA ILE A 41 -11.57 30.32 -15.34
C ILE A 41 -11.59 31.81 -15.66
N GLU A 42 -12.13 32.61 -14.75
CA GLU A 42 -12.18 34.08 -14.87
C GLU A 42 -10.91 34.74 -14.32
N GLU A 43 -10.19 34.03 -13.44
CA GLU A 43 -8.95 34.48 -12.83
C GLU A 43 -7.74 34.33 -13.75
N LYS A 44 -6.71 35.17 -13.54
CA LYS A 44 -5.45 35.05 -14.26
C LYS A 44 -4.70 33.81 -13.79
N LEU A 45 -4.31 32.94 -14.71
CA LEU A 45 -3.47 31.77 -14.40
C LEU A 45 -2.07 32.20 -13.94
N GLU A 46 -1.62 31.63 -12.83
CA GLU A 46 -0.23 31.68 -12.40
C GLU A 46 0.55 30.53 -13.06
N ASP A 47 1.64 30.86 -13.76
CA ASP A 47 2.52 29.85 -14.34
C ASP A 47 3.54 29.39 -13.29
N ILE A 48 3.25 28.25 -12.66
CA ILE A 48 4.13 27.57 -11.70
C ILE A 48 4.91 26.41 -12.33
N THR A 49 5.11 26.44 -13.66
CA THR A 49 5.87 25.41 -14.37
C THR A 49 7.32 25.39 -13.88
N GLY A 50 7.70 24.31 -13.21
CA GLY A 50 9.05 24.15 -12.65
C GLY A 50 9.35 22.69 -12.32
N GLU A 51 10.57 22.46 -11.85
CA GLU A 51 10.92 21.17 -11.26
C GLU A 51 10.11 20.96 -9.98
N ILE A 52 9.44 19.81 -9.89
CA ILE A 52 8.69 19.40 -8.70
C ILE A 52 9.59 18.48 -7.89
N GLU A 53 10.18 19.00 -6.82
CA GLU A 53 10.95 18.20 -5.87
C GLU A 53 10.00 17.49 -4.89
N PHE A 54 10.08 16.16 -4.84
CA PHE A 54 9.28 15.36 -3.91
C PHE A 54 10.20 14.48 -3.05
N VAL A 55 10.72 15.08 -1.97
CA VAL A 55 11.62 14.39 -1.04
C VAL A 55 10.80 13.80 0.11
N LYS A 56 10.59 12.49 0.10
CA LYS A 56 9.88 11.77 1.17
C LYS A 56 10.56 10.44 1.46
N SER A 57 10.88 10.20 2.73
CA SER A 57 11.31 8.89 3.20
C SER A 57 10.08 8.03 3.49
N LEU A 58 9.91 6.95 2.73
CA LEU A 58 8.79 6.03 2.86
C LEU A 58 9.29 4.69 3.42
N ARG A 59 8.80 4.33 4.61
CA ARG A 59 9.08 3.04 5.24
C ARG A 59 7.80 2.24 5.30
N PRO A 60 7.64 1.20 4.45
CA PRO A 60 6.52 0.27 4.59
C PRO A 60 6.74 -0.61 5.83
N ASP A 61 5.66 -1.12 6.43
CA ASP A 61 5.80 -2.08 7.55
C ASP A 61 6.52 -3.34 7.08
N LEU A 62 6.05 -3.93 5.97
CA LEU A 62 6.68 -5.11 5.36
C LEU A 62 6.70 -4.99 3.83
N LEU A 63 7.83 -5.38 3.25
CA LEU A 63 8.02 -5.40 1.81
C LEU A 63 8.80 -6.66 1.40
N PHE A 64 8.16 -7.52 0.61
CA PHE A 64 8.74 -8.79 0.17
C PHE A 64 8.78 -8.89 -1.34
N ARG A 65 9.73 -9.68 -1.86
CA ARG A 65 9.80 -10.07 -3.26
C ARG A 65 9.76 -11.58 -3.38
N ALA A 66 8.86 -12.10 -4.20
CA ALA A 66 8.85 -13.50 -4.61
C ALA A 66 8.83 -13.58 -6.14
N LYS A 67 9.92 -14.07 -6.73
CA LYS A 67 10.16 -14.03 -8.18
C LYS A 67 9.95 -12.59 -8.69
N GLU A 68 9.03 -12.44 -9.64
CA GLU A 68 8.72 -11.20 -10.32
C GLU A 68 7.66 -10.32 -9.62
N LYS A 69 7.14 -10.76 -8.46
CA LYS A 69 6.09 -10.06 -7.70
C LYS A 69 6.67 -9.38 -6.47
N ILE A 70 6.18 -8.19 -6.18
CA ILE A 70 6.48 -7.45 -4.94
C ILE A 70 5.19 -7.42 -4.11
N PHE A 71 5.31 -7.71 -2.81
CA PHE A 71 4.23 -7.66 -1.84
C PHE A 71 4.52 -6.56 -0.83
N HIS A 72 3.62 -5.61 -0.72
CA HIS A 72 3.67 -4.51 0.25
C HIS A 72 2.56 -4.73 1.27
N ILE A 73 2.90 -4.84 2.54
CA ILE A 73 1.94 -5.10 3.61
C ILE A 73 2.05 -3.99 4.65
N GLU A 74 0.91 -3.39 4.98
CA GLU A 74 0.75 -2.46 6.11
C GLU A 74 -0.14 -3.13 7.16
N ILE A 75 0.26 -3.05 8.43
CA ILE A 75 -0.49 -3.59 9.56
C ILE A 75 -1.27 -2.45 10.22
N GLN A 76 -2.56 -2.67 10.48
CA GLN A 76 -3.45 -1.65 11.02
C GLN A 76 -4.22 -2.19 12.24
N VAL A 77 -3.92 -1.63 13.41
CA VAL A 77 -4.66 -1.87 14.65
C VAL A 77 -5.86 -0.92 14.78
N GLN A 78 -5.78 0.25 14.16
CA GLN A 78 -6.84 1.24 14.13
C GLN A 78 -7.06 1.73 12.70
N THR A 79 -8.21 2.33 12.43
CA THR A 79 -8.51 2.87 11.10
C THR A 79 -7.77 4.18 10.90
N ASP A 80 -6.75 4.19 10.05
CA ASP A 80 -6.07 5.41 9.57
C ASP A 80 -6.76 5.94 8.30
N LYS A 81 -7.29 7.16 8.36
CA LYS A 81 -7.96 7.81 7.21
C LYS A 81 -7.00 8.21 6.10
N THR A 82 -5.72 8.39 6.42
CA THR A 82 -4.67 8.77 5.46
C THR A 82 -4.08 7.56 4.74
N LEU A 83 -4.31 6.35 5.26
CA LEU A 83 -3.75 5.11 4.72
C LEU A 83 -4.05 4.91 3.23
N PRO A 84 -5.28 5.12 2.71
CA PRO A 84 -5.54 4.89 1.29
C PRO A 84 -4.65 5.73 0.36
N GLU A 85 -4.45 7.01 0.68
CA GLU A 85 -3.58 7.90 -0.07
C GLU A 85 -2.11 7.48 0.08
N ARG A 86 -1.68 7.14 1.30
CA ARG A 86 -0.35 6.56 1.55
C ARG A 86 -0.11 5.33 0.69
N MET A 87 -1.11 4.46 0.53
CA MET A 87 -1.01 3.26 -0.30
C MET A 87 -0.78 3.60 -1.78
N LEU A 88 -1.42 4.63 -2.32
CA LEU A 88 -1.11 5.13 -3.67
C LEU A 88 0.35 5.60 -3.76
N ILE A 89 0.80 6.42 -2.81
CA ILE A 89 2.18 6.94 -2.76
C ILE A 89 3.20 5.79 -2.69
N TYR A 90 3.00 4.81 -1.81
CA TYR A 90 3.86 3.63 -1.73
C TYR A 90 3.88 2.86 -3.05
N SER A 91 2.75 2.69 -3.72
CA SER A 91 2.67 1.96 -4.99
C SER A 91 3.56 2.58 -6.07
N LEU A 92 3.50 3.92 -6.18
CA LEU A 92 4.30 4.68 -7.13
C LEU A 92 5.78 4.65 -6.76
N ALA A 93 6.13 4.88 -5.49
CA ALA A 93 7.51 4.87 -5.02
C ALA A 93 8.17 3.48 -5.18
N ILE A 94 7.45 2.40 -4.87
CA ILE A 94 7.93 1.03 -5.06
C ILE A 94 8.10 0.72 -6.55
N LYS A 95 7.16 1.16 -7.40
CA LYS A 95 7.30 1.01 -8.86
C LYS A 95 8.52 1.75 -9.38
N GLU A 96 8.77 2.97 -8.93
CA GLU A 96 9.93 3.76 -9.35
C GLU A 96 11.23 3.08 -8.93
N LYS A 97 11.32 2.64 -7.67
CA LYS A 97 12.52 2.01 -7.13
C LYS A 97 12.82 0.63 -7.72
N PHE A 98 11.80 -0.15 -8.05
CA PHE A 98 11.96 -1.57 -8.41
C PHE A 98 11.42 -1.94 -9.80
N GLY A 99 10.95 -0.96 -10.58
CA GLY A 99 10.42 -1.14 -11.93
C GLY A 99 9.04 -1.82 -12.01
N LYS A 100 8.41 -2.19 -10.89
CA LYS A 100 7.13 -2.92 -10.85
C LYS A 100 6.23 -2.46 -9.72
N LYS A 101 4.93 -2.38 -9.99
CA LYS A 101 3.92 -2.09 -8.96
C LYS A 101 3.82 -3.27 -7.98
N PRO A 102 3.71 -3.00 -6.67
CA PRO A 102 3.46 -4.05 -5.68
C PRO A 102 2.00 -4.50 -5.70
N ILE A 103 1.78 -5.75 -5.29
CA ILE A 103 0.50 -6.19 -4.73
C ILE A 103 0.45 -5.64 -3.30
N GLN A 104 -0.53 -4.79 -3.02
CA GLN A 104 -0.63 -4.12 -1.73
C GLN A 104 -1.73 -4.72 -0.87
N ILE A 105 -1.41 -4.99 0.39
CA ILE A 105 -2.26 -5.66 1.35
C ILE A 105 -2.26 -4.83 2.64
N VAL A 106 -3.44 -4.58 3.19
CA VAL A 106 -3.61 -4.06 4.55
C VAL A 106 -4.07 -5.21 5.43
N LEU A 107 -3.30 -5.53 6.44
CA LEU A 107 -3.66 -6.50 7.46
C LEU A 107 -4.33 -5.76 8.63
N PHE A 108 -5.65 -5.84 8.72
CA PHE A 108 -6.40 -5.19 9.79
C PHE A 108 -6.63 -6.16 10.95
N VAL A 109 -6.10 -5.80 12.12
CA VAL A 109 -6.09 -6.63 13.35
C VAL A 109 -6.88 -6.00 14.51
N GLY A 110 -7.46 -4.82 14.27
CA GLY A 110 -8.12 -4.00 15.28
C GLY A 110 -9.57 -4.37 15.63
N LYS A 111 -10.07 -3.78 16.72
CA LYS A 111 -11.49 -3.87 17.13
C LYS A 111 -12.45 -3.22 16.13
N GLY A 112 -12.06 -2.07 15.56
CA GLY A 112 -12.90 -1.20 14.73
C GLY A 112 -13.24 -1.75 13.34
N LYS A 113 -13.72 -0.90 12.43
CA LYS A 113 -13.94 -1.30 11.04
C LYS A 113 -12.62 -1.20 10.25
N PRO A 114 -12.34 -2.15 9.35
CA PRO A 114 -11.19 -2.01 8.46
C PRO A 114 -11.31 -0.74 7.61
N PRO A 115 -10.19 -0.16 7.14
CA PRO A 115 -10.21 0.96 6.22
C PRO A 115 -10.85 0.56 4.88
N PHE A 116 -11.26 1.55 4.09
CA PHE A 116 -11.66 1.31 2.71
C PHE A 116 -10.49 0.71 1.92
N SER A 117 -10.80 -0.21 1.01
CA SER A 117 -9.82 -0.90 0.16
C SER A 117 -9.40 -0.10 -1.09
N PHE A 118 -9.63 1.21 -1.06
CA PHE A 118 -9.28 2.10 -2.16
C PHE A 118 -9.07 3.54 -1.70
N PHE A 119 -8.21 4.25 -2.43
CA PHE A 119 -8.20 5.70 -2.52
C PHE A 119 -8.95 6.13 -3.77
N LYS A 120 -9.78 7.16 -3.65
CA LYS A 120 -10.55 7.72 -4.77
C LYS A 120 -10.64 9.23 -4.64
N ASP A 121 -10.30 9.91 -5.72
CA ASP A 121 -10.66 11.31 -5.98
C ASP A 121 -11.34 11.40 -7.36
N GLU A 122 -11.45 12.60 -7.91
CA GLU A 122 -12.08 12.86 -9.21
C GLU A 122 -11.36 12.19 -10.39
N PHE A 123 -10.02 12.13 -10.35
CA PHE A 123 -9.18 11.69 -11.47
C PHE A 123 -8.41 10.40 -11.20
N THR A 124 -8.49 9.88 -9.96
CA THR A 124 -7.69 8.77 -9.48
C THR A 124 -8.55 7.75 -8.76
N LEU A 125 -8.38 6.48 -9.13
CA LEU A 125 -8.84 5.34 -8.36
C LEU A 125 -7.68 4.36 -8.17
N HIS A 126 -7.29 4.16 -6.92
CA HIS A 126 -6.24 3.22 -6.54
C HIS A 126 -6.79 2.18 -5.58
N LYS A 127 -6.64 0.90 -5.90
CA LYS A 127 -7.21 -0.22 -5.12
C LYS A 127 -6.11 -1.06 -4.48
N PHE A 128 -6.41 -1.62 -3.32
CA PHE A 128 -5.55 -2.54 -2.59
C PHE A 128 -6.39 -3.58 -1.84
N ILE A 129 -5.75 -4.64 -1.35
CA ILE A 129 -6.42 -5.72 -0.64
C ILE A 129 -6.50 -5.34 0.84
N VAL A 130 -7.65 -5.57 1.49
CA VAL A 130 -7.78 -5.44 2.94
C VAL A 130 -8.18 -6.79 3.51
N VAL A 131 -7.34 -7.33 4.37
CA VAL A 131 -7.56 -8.58 5.10
C VAL A 131 -8.00 -8.22 6.52
N ASP A 132 -9.27 -8.43 6.84
CA ASP A 132 -9.81 -8.26 8.18
C ASP A 132 -9.65 -9.58 8.95
N MET A 133 -8.66 -9.63 9.87
CA MET A 133 -8.33 -10.85 10.60
C MET A 133 -9.52 -11.39 11.40
N LYS A 134 -10.44 -10.53 11.83
CA LYS A 134 -11.63 -10.95 12.59
C LYS A 134 -12.58 -11.85 11.80
N LYS A 135 -12.43 -11.88 10.48
CA LYS A 135 -13.23 -12.70 9.57
C LYS A 135 -12.55 -14.00 9.17
N ILE A 136 -11.28 -14.18 9.53
CA ILE A 136 -10.54 -15.42 9.26
C ILE A 136 -10.84 -16.42 10.38
N ASP A 137 -11.00 -17.69 9.99
CA ASP A 137 -11.16 -18.79 10.95
C ASP A 137 -9.83 -18.98 11.71
N PRO A 138 -9.80 -18.85 13.05
CA PRO A 138 -8.61 -19.10 13.84
C PRO A 138 -8.00 -20.49 13.62
N ASP A 139 -8.82 -21.48 13.28
CA ASP A 139 -8.37 -22.86 13.05
C ASP A 139 -7.39 -22.98 11.88
N ASP A 140 -7.46 -22.08 10.89
CA ASP A 140 -6.52 -22.03 9.76
C ASP A 140 -5.08 -21.79 10.23
N PHE A 141 -4.90 -21.13 11.39
CA PHE A 141 -3.60 -20.88 12.02
C PHE A 141 -3.27 -21.93 13.08
N ILE A 142 -4.23 -22.25 13.95
CA ILE A 142 -4.02 -23.12 15.12
C ILE A 142 -3.62 -24.55 14.72
N LYS A 143 -4.05 -25.02 13.54
CA LYS A 143 -3.71 -26.35 13.01
C LYS A 143 -2.31 -26.43 12.38
N SER A 144 -1.59 -25.31 12.27
CA SER A 144 -0.24 -25.29 11.70
C SER A 144 0.74 -26.14 12.53
N LYS A 145 1.84 -26.54 11.90
CA LYS A 145 2.99 -27.17 12.56
C LYS A 145 4.08 -26.16 12.91
N LYS A 146 3.92 -24.88 12.53
CA LYS A 146 4.88 -23.82 12.83
C LYS A 146 4.36 -22.94 13.96
N PRO A 147 5.11 -22.80 15.07
CA PRO A 147 4.69 -21.96 16.19
C PRO A 147 4.32 -20.53 15.80
N GLU A 148 5.06 -19.93 14.86
CA GLU A 148 4.86 -18.55 14.41
C GLU A 148 3.53 -18.36 13.68
N GLU A 149 3.07 -19.39 12.96
CA GLU A 149 1.76 -19.37 12.32
C GLU A 149 0.64 -19.54 13.36
N ILE A 150 0.84 -20.40 14.37
CA ILE A 150 -0.13 -20.65 15.44
C ILE A 150 -0.38 -19.38 16.27
N ILE A 151 0.67 -18.66 16.69
CA ILE A 151 0.51 -17.47 17.54
C ILE A 151 -0.29 -16.36 16.85
N ILE A 152 -0.18 -16.23 15.52
CA ILE A 152 -0.94 -15.25 14.72
C ILE A 152 -2.45 -15.56 14.76
N GLY A 153 -2.84 -16.81 15.03
CA GLY A 153 -4.24 -17.21 15.20
C GLY A 153 -4.99 -16.41 16.25
N ILE A 154 -4.30 -15.83 17.24
CA ILE A 154 -4.91 -14.94 18.25
C ILE A 154 -5.48 -13.68 17.60
N LEU A 155 -4.92 -13.21 16.49
CA LEU A 155 -5.43 -12.06 15.76
C LEU A 155 -6.70 -12.39 14.97
N ALA A 156 -6.92 -13.68 14.64
CA ALA A 156 -8.08 -14.15 13.89
C ALA A 156 -9.36 -14.25 14.72
N GLY A 157 -10.51 -14.40 14.06
CA GLY A 157 -11.81 -14.61 14.72
C GLY A 157 -12.41 -13.40 15.43
N LYS A 158 -13.68 -13.54 15.83
CA LYS A 158 -14.46 -12.46 16.45
C LYS A 158 -13.95 -12.15 17.85
N PHE A 159 -14.11 -10.89 18.26
CA PHE A 159 -13.65 -10.42 19.58
C PHE A 159 -14.22 -11.23 20.75
N LYS A 160 -15.49 -11.62 20.69
CA LYS A 160 -16.15 -12.44 21.73
C LYS A 160 -15.54 -13.83 21.93
N ASP A 161 -14.88 -14.37 20.91
CA ASP A 161 -14.34 -15.73 20.92
C ASP A 161 -12.85 -15.73 21.34
N LYS A 162 -12.26 -14.54 21.56
CA LYS A 162 -10.83 -14.37 21.90
C LYS A 162 -10.36 -15.14 23.12
N PRO A 163 -11.10 -15.21 24.26
CA PRO A 163 -10.66 -15.99 25.41
C PRO A 163 -10.40 -17.47 25.07
N GLU A 164 -11.28 -18.07 24.27
CA GLU A 164 -11.15 -19.47 23.86
C GLU A 164 -10.04 -19.65 22.80
N ILE A 165 -9.93 -18.72 21.84
CA ILE A 165 -8.85 -18.73 20.83
C ILE A 165 -7.48 -18.66 21.51
N ILE A 166 -7.29 -17.75 22.49
CA ILE A 166 -6.04 -17.60 23.24
C ILE A 166 -5.69 -18.91 23.97
N LYS A 167 -6.68 -19.53 24.62
CA LYS A 167 -6.51 -20.81 25.32
C LYS A 167 -6.06 -21.90 24.35
N ASN A 168 -6.69 -22.00 23.18
CA ASN A 168 -6.36 -23.00 22.17
C ASN A 168 -4.96 -22.77 21.57
N VAL A 169 -4.59 -21.53 21.30
CA VAL A 169 -3.25 -21.16 20.83
C VAL A 169 -2.18 -21.53 21.86
N LYS A 170 -2.36 -21.15 23.13
CA LYS A 170 -1.42 -21.50 24.21
C LYS A 170 -1.25 -23.02 24.32
N LYS A 171 -2.35 -23.76 24.30
CA LYS A 171 -2.33 -25.24 24.32
C LYS A 171 -1.53 -25.80 23.14
N ARG A 172 -1.75 -25.32 21.91
CA ARG A 172 -1.03 -25.85 20.74
C ARG A 172 0.45 -25.53 20.74
N ILE A 173 0.87 -24.36 21.22
CA ILE A 173 2.30 -24.02 21.37
C ILE A 173 3.00 -25.00 22.31
N VAL A 174 2.43 -25.25 23.49
CA VAL A 174 2.99 -26.20 24.48
C VAL A 174 3.04 -27.63 23.91
N GLU A 175 2.12 -27.99 23.03
CA GLU A 175 2.11 -29.32 22.39
C GLU A 175 3.20 -29.51 21.32
N ILE A 176 3.59 -28.45 20.58
CA ILE A 176 4.52 -28.59 19.45
C ILE A 176 5.94 -28.11 19.75
N VAL A 177 6.11 -27.16 20.67
CA VAL A 177 7.40 -26.66 21.12
C VAL A 177 7.82 -27.46 22.34
N LYS A 178 9.04 -28.00 22.34
CA LYS A 178 9.54 -28.86 23.43
C LYS A 178 10.49 -28.14 24.37
N ASP A 179 11.10 -27.06 23.90
CA ASP A 179 12.06 -26.28 24.65
C ASP A 179 11.33 -25.27 25.56
N GLU A 180 11.63 -25.30 26.86
CA GLU A 180 10.93 -24.48 27.86
C GLU A 180 11.21 -22.97 27.69
N GLU A 181 12.45 -22.60 27.31
CA GLU A 181 12.80 -21.19 27.06
C GLU A 181 12.08 -20.66 25.82
N GLU A 182 11.96 -21.49 24.78
CA GLU A 182 11.24 -21.14 23.56
C GLU A 182 9.74 -21.01 23.82
N ILE A 183 9.15 -21.91 24.62
CA ILE A 183 7.75 -21.80 25.06
C ILE A 183 7.52 -20.47 25.76
N ALA A 184 8.39 -20.07 26.70
CA ALA A 184 8.24 -18.81 27.42
C ALA A 184 8.18 -17.60 26.47
N LYS A 185 9.07 -17.55 25.47
CA LYS A 185 9.08 -16.48 24.44
C LYS A 185 7.77 -16.42 23.64
N TYR A 186 7.19 -17.57 23.28
CA TYR A 186 5.89 -17.60 22.62
C TYR A 186 4.76 -17.17 23.55
N ILE A 187 4.77 -17.54 24.83
CA ILE A 187 3.75 -17.11 25.80
C ILE A 187 3.78 -15.59 25.99
N ASP A 188 4.96 -14.97 26.01
CA ASP A 188 5.12 -13.51 26.07
C ASP A 188 4.55 -12.85 24.80
N SER A 189 4.87 -13.40 23.63
CA SER A 189 4.35 -12.93 22.35
C SER A 189 2.82 -13.04 22.28
N ILE A 190 2.27 -14.16 22.76
CA ILE A 190 0.82 -14.38 22.89
C ILE A 190 0.18 -13.31 23.78
N SER A 191 0.81 -13.01 24.92
CA SER A 191 0.29 -12.02 25.87
C SER A 191 0.32 -10.61 25.29
N PHE A 192 1.38 -10.25 24.56
CA PHE A 192 1.47 -8.99 23.83
C PHE A 192 0.36 -8.86 22.76
N LEU A 193 0.21 -9.87 21.89
CA LEU A 193 -0.80 -9.88 20.84
C LEU A 193 -2.23 -9.85 21.42
N ALA A 194 -2.45 -10.56 22.53
CA ALA A 194 -3.73 -10.54 23.23
C ALA A 194 -4.10 -9.14 23.76
N GLY A 195 -3.11 -8.31 24.10
CA GLY A 195 -3.32 -6.93 24.55
C GLY A 195 -3.67 -5.93 23.43
N LEU A 196 -3.64 -6.33 22.16
CA LEU A 196 -4.07 -5.49 21.04
C LEU A 196 -5.60 -5.35 20.96
N PHE A 197 -6.32 -6.08 21.79
CA PHE A 197 -7.77 -6.06 21.90
C PHE A 197 -8.22 -6.33 23.34
#